data_AF-A0AAW1A2A4-F1
#
_entry.id   AF-A0AAW1A2A4-F1
#
_cell.length_a   1.000
_cell.length_b   1.000
_cell.length_c   1.000
_cell.angle_alpha   90.00
_cell.angle_beta   90.00
_cell.angle_gamma   90.00
#
_symmetry.space_group_name_H-M   'P 1'
#
loop_
_entity.id
_entity.type
_entity.pdbx_description
1 polymer ?
#
loop_
_entity_poly.entity_id
_entity_poly.type
_entity_poly.pdbx_seq_one_letter_code
_entity_poly.pdbx_strand_id
1 'polypeptide(L)'
;MTMVKKKEILFVFGLFLILFCKQSSSECKQLTPCSCIFSNRQGYSLMPLVDSMPLKALDTKLNYTFFFHPCTNKPLSDNKTSECYKGDGVSLCAMKNNDTFFWGKAEETEISLDMDNSKPPVLTFHHNNITIIIALACCSLCETRLYVEAIKSESEFHLVLSSLYACKVMMHTNSLSVGSTLLIYFSVVFGVYFIGGALTLKLLRGATGWEMMPNHEFWRNLPSLVKDGVVFTFNCCRLDSYERI
;
A
#
# COMPACT_ATOMS: atom_id res chain seq x y z
N MET A 1 3.17 47.71 -2.43
CA MET A 1 3.52 46.97 -3.66
C MET A 1 4.47 45.83 -3.29
N THR A 2 3.92 44.72 -2.81
CA THR A 2 4.69 43.52 -2.47
C THR A 2 4.61 42.57 -3.66
N MET A 3 5.69 42.50 -4.44
CA MET A 3 5.90 41.46 -5.45
C MET A 3 5.88 40.09 -4.74
N VAL A 4 4.74 39.40 -4.73
CA VAL A 4 4.72 37.95 -4.60
C VAL A 4 5.53 37.44 -5.78
N LYS A 5 6.80 37.11 -5.52
CA LYS A 5 7.81 36.87 -6.55
C LYS A 5 7.32 35.74 -7.45
N LYS A 6 7.43 35.91 -8.76
CA LYS A 6 7.19 34.88 -9.79
C LYS A 6 7.77 33.49 -9.43
N LYS A 7 8.83 33.46 -8.62
CA LYS A 7 9.42 32.28 -7.97
C LYS A 7 8.46 31.49 -7.08
N GLU A 8 7.64 32.13 -6.26
CA GLU A 8 6.66 31.49 -5.36
C GLU A 8 5.58 30.75 -6.15
N ILE A 9 5.06 31.38 -7.21
CA ILE A 9 4.05 30.77 -8.09
C ILE A 9 4.64 29.58 -8.84
N LEU A 10 5.87 29.71 -9.38
CA LEU A 10 6.60 28.60 -10.00
C LEU A 10 6.92 27.48 -9.01
N PHE A 11 7.18 27.81 -7.74
CA PHE A 11 7.45 26.84 -6.69
C PHE A 11 6.19 26.07 -6.29
N VAL A 12 5.04 26.73 -6.20
CA VAL A 12 3.74 26.09 -5.98
C VAL A 12 3.36 25.19 -7.16
N PHE A 13 3.56 25.65 -8.39
CA PHE A 13 3.31 24.86 -9.60
C PHE A 13 4.28 23.67 -9.72
N GLY A 14 5.55 23.85 -9.32
CA GLY A 14 6.56 22.80 -9.24
C GLY A 14 6.24 21.75 -8.18
N LEU A 15 5.85 22.18 -6.97
CA LEU A 15 5.37 21.28 -5.90
C LEU A 15 4.12 20.52 -6.32
N PHE A 16 3.21 21.18 -7.06
CA PHE A 16 2.04 20.54 -7.64
C PHE A 16 2.48 19.44 -8.61
N LEU A 17 3.35 19.72 -9.59
CA LEU A 17 3.85 18.71 -10.54
C LEU A 17 4.64 17.56 -9.89
N ILE A 18 5.38 17.82 -8.80
CA ILE A 18 6.09 16.78 -8.04
C ILE A 18 5.11 15.80 -7.36
N LEU A 19 3.93 16.26 -6.93
CA LEU A 19 2.86 15.38 -6.42
C LEU A 19 2.29 14.43 -7.50
N PHE A 20 2.48 14.73 -8.80
CA PHE A 20 1.99 13.91 -9.92
C PHE A 20 3.03 12.97 -10.50
N CYS A 21 4.30 13.08 -10.10
CA CYS A 21 5.34 12.19 -10.59
C CYS A 21 5.23 10.85 -9.85
N LYS A 22 4.26 10.01 -10.25
CA LYS A 22 4.24 8.61 -9.82
C LYS A 22 5.44 7.92 -10.45
N GLN A 23 6.48 7.71 -9.66
CA GLN A 23 7.61 6.88 -10.02
C GLN A 23 7.08 5.46 -10.30
N SER A 24 7.19 4.99 -11.54
CA SER A 24 6.90 3.60 -11.87
C SER A 24 8.11 2.77 -11.44
N SER A 25 8.15 2.36 -10.17
CA SER A 25 9.09 1.32 -9.76
C SER A 25 8.59 -0.03 -10.31
N SER A 26 9.52 -0.85 -10.80
CA SER A 26 9.33 -2.27 -11.10
C SER A 26 9.34 -3.15 -9.84
N GLU A 27 9.53 -2.53 -8.67
CA GLU A 27 9.61 -3.19 -7.37
C GLU A 27 8.21 -3.56 -6.86
N CYS A 28 8.09 -4.71 -6.21
CA CYS A 28 6.83 -5.08 -5.57
C CYS A 28 6.64 -4.23 -4.32
N LYS A 29 5.64 -3.36 -4.36
CA LYS A 29 5.31 -2.51 -3.23
C LYS A 29 4.66 -3.37 -2.15
N GLN A 30 5.35 -3.55 -1.04
CA GLN A 30 4.81 -4.25 0.12
C GLN A 30 3.58 -3.49 0.66
N LEU A 31 2.47 -4.21 0.81
CA LEU A 31 1.22 -3.67 1.35
C LEU A 31 1.05 -4.07 2.81
N THR A 32 1.41 -5.30 3.13
CA THR A 32 1.38 -5.88 4.48
C THR A 32 2.61 -6.78 4.67
N PRO A 33 2.92 -7.24 5.89
CA PRO A 33 3.96 -8.24 6.14
C PRO A 33 3.96 -9.44 5.19
N CYS A 34 2.77 -9.83 4.70
CA CYS A 34 2.61 -11.04 3.91
C CYS A 34 1.94 -10.81 2.55
N SER A 35 1.93 -9.57 2.06
CA SER A 35 1.46 -9.27 0.72
C SER A 35 2.21 -8.11 0.06
N CYS A 36 2.42 -8.24 -1.24
CA CYS A 36 3.01 -7.20 -2.07
C CYS A 36 2.29 -7.11 -3.41
N ILE A 37 2.28 -5.92 -4.01
CA ILE A 37 1.67 -5.67 -5.32
C ILE A 37 2.64 -4.97 -6.28
N PHE A 38 2.58 -5.40 -7.54
CA PHE A 38 3.28 -4.77 -8.66
C PHE A 38 2.43 -3.67 -9.31
N SER A 39 3.08 -2.79 -10.05
CA SER A 39 2.43 -1.74 -10.84
C SER A 39 1.42 -2.27 -11.88
N ASN A 40 1.57 -3.51 -12.33
CA ASN A 40 0.64 -4.19 -13.25
C ASN A 40 -0.56 -4.86 -12.56
N ARG A 41 -0.80 -4.60 -11.27
CA ARG A 41 -1.88 -5.19 -10.43
C ARG A 41 -1.77 -6.70 -10.18
N GLN A 42 -0.68 -7.34 -10.56
CA GLN A 42 -0.35 -8.66 -10.04
C GLN A 42 0.38 -8.54 -8.71
N GLY A 43 0.50 -9.62 -7.94
CA GLY A 43 1.24 -9.61 -6.68
C GLY A 43 1.30 -10.98 -6.03
N TYR A 44 1.80 -11.00 -4.80
CA TYR A 44 1.81 -12.17 -3.93
C TYR A 44 1.03 -11.87 -2.66
N SER A 45 0.16 -12.79 -2.22
CA SER A 45 -0.63 -12.61 -1.01
C SER A 45 -0.78 -13.93 -0.28
N LEU A 46 -0.15 -13.97 0.89
CA LEU A 46 -0.27 -15.06 1.86
C LEU A 46 -1.42 -14.80 2.84
N MET A 47 -2.26 -13.78 2.63
CA MET A 47 -3.40 -13.45 3.50
C MET A 47 -4.31 -14.63 3.87
N PRO A 48 -4.57 -15.61 2.98
CA PRO A 48 -5.33 -16.81 3.36
C PRO A 48 -4.69 -17.63 4.50
N LEU A 49 -3.42 -17.41 4.82
CA LEU A 49 -2.69 -18.05 5.91
C LEU A 49 -2.75 -17.27 7.23
N VAL A 50 -3.46 -16.14 7.32
CA VAL A 50 -3.55 -15.32 8.56
C VAL A 50 -4.06 -16.11 9.76
N ASP A 51 -5.05 -16.98 9.54
CA ASP A 51 -5.69 -17.82 10.56
C ASP A 51 -5.14 -19.26 10.58
N SER A 52 -4.07 -19.53 9.80
CA SER A 52 -3.48 -20.86 9.74
C SER A 52 -2.65 -21.15 11.00
N MET A 53 -2.43 -22.44 11.27
CA MET A 53 -1.51 -22.85 12.32
C MET A 53 -0.06 -22.52 11.90
N PRO A 54 0.83 -22.19 12.85
CA PRO A 54 2.24 -21.97 12.55
C PRO A 54 2.87 -23.18 11.87
N LEU A 55 3.70 -22.90 10.86
CA LEU A 55 4.40 -23.90 10.09
C LEU A 55 5.68 -24.30 10.82
N LYS A 56 6.05 -25.57 10.68
CA LYS A 56 7.23 -26.15 11.30
C LYS A 56 8.12 -26.79 10.25
N ALA A 57 9.42 -26.51 10.31
CA ALA A 57 10.44 -27.18 9.52
C ALA A 57 11.53 -27.76 10.43
N LEU A 58 11.98 -28.97 10.13
CA LEU A 58 13.05 -29.64 10.87
C LEU A 58 14.27 -29.78 9.97
N ASP A 59 15.42 -29.35 10.45
CA ASP A 59 16.71 -29.72 9.88
C ASP A 59 17.34 -30.85 10.70
N THR A 60 17.55 -31.99 10.04
CA THR A 60 18.12 -33.19 10.67
C THR A 60 19.63 -33.15 10.77
N LYS A 61 20.31 -32.24 10.05
CA LYS A 61 21.78 -32.16 10.04
C LYS A 61 22.32 -31.43 11.26
N LEU A 62 21.71 -30.29 11.62
CA LEU A 62 22.15 -29.41 12.70
C LEU A 62 21.16 -29.38 13.88
N ASN A 63 20.12 -30.22 13.85
CA ASN A 63 19.07 -30.31 14.88
C ASN A 63 18.35 -28.97 15.14
N TYR A 64 18.16 -28.16 14.10
CA TYR A 64 17.33 -26.98 14.18
C TYR A 64 15.87 -27.32 13.91
N THR A 65 14.97 -26.77 14.72
CA THR A 65 13.54 -26.74 14.44
C THR A 65 13.10 -25.31 14.25
N PHE A 66 12.58 -25.00 13.08
CA PHE A 66 12.11 -23.67 12.69
C PHE A 66 10.59 -23.61 12.80
N PHE A 67 10.08 -22.51 13.33
CA PHE A 67 8.66 -22.20 13.43
C PHE A 67 8.42 -20.88 12.73
N PHE A 68 7.42 -20.84 11.86
CA PHE A 68 7.14 -19.67 11.04
C PHE A 68 5.64 -19.44 10.86
N HIS A 69 5.21 -18.20 10.97
CA HIS A 69 3.87 -17.76 10.63
C HIS A 69 3.93 -16.49 9.76
N PRO A 70 3.45 -16.53 8.51
CA PRO A 70 3.81 -15.53 7.49
C PRO A 70 3.18 -14.15 7.67
N CYS A 71 2.00 -14.05 8.28
CA CYS A 71 1.22 -12.80 8.28
C CYS A 71 1.10 -12.12 9.64
N THR A 72 1.13 -12.88 10.71
CA THR A 72 0.87 -12.38 12.07
C THR A 72 1.85 -12.97 13.06
N ASN A 73 2.15 -12.19 14.09
CA ASN A 73 2.90 -12.66 15.23
C ASN A 73 2.01 -13.61 16.05
N LYS A 74 2.54 -14.79 16.36
CA LYS A 74 1.87 -15.82 17.14
C LYS A 74 2.86 -16.42 18.14
N PRO A 75 2.39 -17.01 19.25
CA PRO A 75 3.28 -17.76 20.13
C PRO A 75 3.78 -19.02 19.39
N LEU A 76 5.09 -19.10 19.14
CA LEU A 76 5.71 -20.15 18.30
C LEU A 76 6.51 -21.19 19.11
N SER A 77 6.51 -21.08 20.43
CA SER A 77 7.21 -22.01 21.33
C SER A 77 6.30 -22.41 22.48
N ASP A 78 6.37 -23.66 22.94
CA ASP A 78 5.64 -24.10 24.13
C ASP A 78 6.24 -23.51 25.43
N ASN A 79 7.47 -23.03 25.35
CA ASN A 79 8.15 -22.43 26.50
C ASN A 79 7.66 -20.99 26.73
N LYS A 80 6.78 -20.82 27.72
CA LYS A 80 6.18 -19.53 28.09
C LYS A 80 7.18 -18.44 28.46
N THR A 81 8.41 -18.80 28.85
CA THR A 81 9.44 -17.82 29.22
C THR A 81 10.28 -17.36 28.02
N SER A 82 10.17 -18.03 26.87
CA SER A 82 10.91 -17.69 25.66
C SER A 82 10.38 -16.42 25.00
N GLU A 83 11.26 -15.68 24.32
CA GLU A 83 10.85 -14.52 23.51
C GLU A 83 9.94 -14.92 22.34
N CYS A 84 10.02 -16.17 21.89
CA CYS A 84 9.12 -16.73 20.89
C CYS A 84 7.68 -16.94 21.38
N TYR A 85 7.41 -16.80 22.69
CA TYR A 85 6.06 -16.90 23.28
C TYR A 85 5.57 -15.60 23.92
N LYS A 86 6.48 -14.76 24.42
CA LYS A 86 6.12 -13.54 25.17
C LYS A 86 5.29 -12.55 24.33
N GLY A 87 4.41 -11.82 25.00
CA GLY A 87 3.61 -10.75 24.39
C GLY A 87 2.68 -11.27 23.30
N ASP A 88 2.68 -10.60 22.15
CA ASP A 88 1.92 -10.99 20.96
C ASP A 88 2.59 -12.13 20.16
N GLY A 89 3.69 -12.68 20.66
CA GLY A 89 4.49 -13.69 19.98
C GLY A 89 5.35 -13.11 18.86
N VAL A 90 5.72 -13.98 17.91
CA VAL A 90 6.70 -13.68 16.85
C VAL A 90 6.28 -14.32 15.52
N SER A 91 6.87 -13.89 14.41
CA SER A 91 6.61 -14.47 13.09
C SER A 91 7.58 -15.58 12.75
N LEU A 92 8.83 -15.49 13.22
CA LEU A 92 9.88 -16.48 12.99
C LEU A 92 10.64 -16.79 14.28
N CYS A 93 10.73 -18.08 14.60
CA CYS A 93 11.49 -18.60 15.74
C CYS A 93 12.25 -19.86 15.33
N ALA A 94 13.38 -20.14 15.98
CA ALA A 94 14.04 -21.42 15.89
C ALA A 94 14.40 -21.99 17.24
N MET A 95 14.57 -23.31 17.29
CA MET A 95 14.96 -24.05 18.47
C MET A 95 16.11 -24.98 18.12
N LYS A 96 17.19 -24.95 18.92
CA LYS A 96 18.35 -25.84 18.81
C LYS A 96 18.69 -26.37 20.19
N ASN A 97 18.73 -27.68 20.37
CA ASN A 97 19.13 -28.32 21.63
C ASN A 97 18.42 -27.74 22.89
N ASN A 98 17.14 -27.39 22.77
CA ASN A 98 16.30 -26.77 23.81
C ASN A 98 16.47 -25.25 24.02
N ASP A 99 17.45 -24.62 23.38
CA ASP A 99 17.58 -23.16 23.33
C ASP A 99 16.66 -22.61 22.24
N THR A 100 15.98 -21.51 22.55
CA THR A 100 15.06 -20.81 21.63
C THR A 100 15.68 -19.52 21.13
N PHE A 101 15.60 -19.28 19.82
CA PHE A 101 16.13 -18.11 19.14
C PHE A 101 14.99 -17.34 18.48
N PHE A 102 14.81 -16.09 18.88
CA PHE A 102 13.93 -15.14 18.22
C PHE A 102 14.62 -14.58 16.98
N TRP A 103 13.95 -14.61 15.83
CA TRP A 103 14.53 -14.18 14.55
C TRP A 103 13.70 -13.17 13.76
N GLY A 104 12.58 -12.73 14.32
CA GLY A 104 11.87 -11.57 13.78
C GLY A 104 10.37 -11.61 13.96
N LYS A 105 9.80 -10.43 13.85
CA LYS A 105 8.35 -10.22 13.82
C LYS A 105 7.86 -10.01 12.39
N ALA A 106 6.55 -10.16 12.17
CA ALA A 106 5.95 -10.05 10.85
C ALA A 106 6.24 -8.67 10.22
N GLU A 107 6.18 -7.59 11.01
CA GLU A 107 6.46 -6.22 10.57
C GLU A 107 7.91 -5.97 10.11
N GLU A 108 8.85 -6.84 10.48
CA GLU A 108 10.27 -6.76 10.09
C GLU A 108 10.55 -7.52 8.79
N THR A 109 9.53 -8.17 8.21
CA THR A 109 9.69 -8.97 6.98
C THR A 109 9.86 -8.06 5.77
N GLU A 110 10.92 -8.29 5.00
CA GLU A 110 11.14 -7.64 3.71
C GLU A 110 10.85 -8.61 2.56
N ILE A 111 9.98 -8.21 1.63
CA ILE A 111 9.69 -9.00 0.41
C ILE A 111 10.59 -8.49 -0.71
N SER A 112 11.57 -9.30 -1.11
CA SER A 112 12.43 -8.97 -2.25
C SER A 112 12.20 -9.94 -3.41
N LEU A 113 12.40 -9.41 -4.61
CA LEU A 113 12.25 -10.14 -5.87
C LEU A 113 13.52 -9.92 -6.69
N ASP A 114 13.99 -10.99 -7.31
CA ASP A 114 15.05 -10.87 -8.29
C ASP A 114 14.48 -10.25 -9.58
N MET A 115 15.28 -9.42 -10.25
CA MET A 115 14.88 -8.71 -11.48
C MET A 115 14.56 -9.67 -12.63
N ASP A 116 15.07 -10.89 -12.52
CA ASP A 116 14.78 -11.99 -13.40
C ASP A 116 13.63 -12.82 -12.83
N ASN A 117 12.47 -12.83 -13.52
CA ASN A 117 11.25 -13.60 -13.14
C ASN A 117 11.49 -15.13 -13.04
N SER A 118 12.72 -15.59 -13.24
CA SER A 118 13.15 -16.98 -13.13
C SER A 118 13.22 -17.47 -11.68
N LYS A 119 13.40 -16.56 -10.70
CA LYS A 119 13.50 -16.92 -9.27
C LYS A 119 12.21 -16.65 -8.49
N PRO A 120 11.88 -17.50 -7.50
CA PRO A 120 10.75 -17.25 -6.61
C PRO A 120 10.99 -15.97 -5.78
N PRO A 121 9.92 -15.27 -5.37
CA PRO A 121 10.05 -14.20 -4.38
C PRO A 121 10.60 -14.76 -3.07
N VAL A 122 11.31 -13.92 -2.33
CA VAL A 122 11.86 -14.28 -1.03
C VAL A 122 11.36 -13.33 0.05
N LEU A 123 11.03 -13.90 1.21
CA LEU A 123 10.86 -13.17 2.46
C LEU A 123 12.21 -13.15 3.17
N THR A 124 12.68 -11.98 3.54
CA THR A 124 13.97 -11.80 4.21
C THR A 124 13.74 -11.26 5.61
N PHE A 125 14.36 -11.91 6.60
CA PHE A 125 14.44 -11.44 7.97
C PHE A 125 15.90 -11.13 8.29
N HIS A 126 16.15 -9.90 8.75
CA HIS A 126 17.44 -9.48 9.24
C HIS A 126 17.38 -9.34 10.76
N HIS A 127 18.08 -10.23 11.46
CA HIS A 127 18.17 -10.20 12.92
C HIS A 127 19.63 -10.18 13.36
N ASN A 128 20.11 -9.02 13.82
CA ASN A 128 21.51 -8.78 14.14
C ASN A 128 22.44 -9.08 12.93
N ASN A 129 23.29 -10.10 13.05
CA ASN A 129 24.19 -10.57 11.97
C ASN A 129 23.66 -11.82 11.25
N ILE A 130 22.41 -12.22 11.51
CA ILE A 130 21.78 -13.40 10.94
C ILE A 130 20.77 -12.95 9.88
N THR A 131 20.85 -13.59 8.72
CA THR A 131 19.92 -13.40 7.60
C THR A 131 19.17 -14.70 7.37
N ILE A 132 17.84 -14.64 7.45
CA ILE A 132 16.98 -15.77 7.14
C ILE A 132 16.19 -15.44 5.89
N ILE A 133 16.29 -16.33 4.91
CA ILE A 133 15.67 -16.18 3.60
C ILE A 133 14.65 -17.30 3.46
N ILE A 134 13.39 -16.94 3.20
CA ILE A 134 12.30 -17.89 2.98
C ILE A 134 11.80 -17.70 1.54
N ALA A 135 12.15 -18.63 0.65
CA ALA A 135 11.69 -18.59 -0.73
C ALA A 135 10.23 -19.07 -0.85
N LEU A 136 9.43 -18.34 -1.61
CA LEU A 136 8.04 -18.62 -1.88
C LEU A 136 7.91 -19.51 -3.11
N ALA A 137 7.78 -20.82 -2.89
CA ALA A 137 7.60 -21.80 -3.97
C ALA A 137 6.11 -21.98 -4.28
N CYS A 138 5.69 -21.49 -5.45
CA CYS A 138 4.34 -21.70 -5.97
C CYS A 138 4.08 -23.19 -6.21
N CYS A 139 3.02 -23.71 -5.60
CA CYS A 139 2.58 -25.08 -5.78
C CYS A 139 1.06 -25.17 -5.76
N SER A 140 0.46 -25.45 -6.92
CA SER A 140 -1.00 -25.45 -7.08
C SER A 140 -1.69 -26.71 -6.56
N LEU A 141 -0.95 -27.79 -6.30
CA LEU A 141 -1.49 -29.12 -5.99
C LEU A 141 -1.04 -29.67 -4.64
N CYS A 142 -0.18 -28.96 -3.90
CA CYS A 142 0.30 -29.42 -2.61
C CYS A 142 -0.21 -28.58 -1.45
N GLU A 143 -0.20 -29.19 -0.28
CA GLU A 143 -0.48 -28.52 0.98
C GLU A 143 0.61 -27.50 1.31
N THR A 144 0.25 -26.49 2.10
CA THR A 144 1.20 -25.50 2.58
C THR A 144 2.22 -26.15 3.52
N ARG A 145 3.50 -26.10 3.15
CA ARG A 145 4.60 -26.72 3.90
C ARG A 145 5.81 -25.82 3.92
N LEU A 146 6.50 -25.81 5.07
CA LEU A 146 7.79 -25.17 5.24
C LEU A 146 8.85 -26.26 5.36
N TYR A 147 9.97 -26.10 4.65
CA TYR A 147 11.12 -26.98 4.79
C TYR A 147 12.42 -26.20 4.64
N VAL A 148 13.51 -26.79 5.15
CA VAL A 148 14.85 -26.21 5.05
C VAL A 148 15.46 -26.64 3.73
N GLU A 149 15.88 -25.68 2.90
CA GLU A 149 16.57 -25.97 1.65
C GLU A 149 18.08 -26.09 1.88
N ALA A 150 18.67 -25.09 2.54
CA ALA A 150 20.08 -25.05 2.83
C ALA A 150 20.39 -24.20 4.06
N ILE A 151 21.43 -24.59 4.79
CA ILE A 151 22.06 -23.75 5.81
C ILE A 151 23.47 -23.49 5.29
N LYS A 152 23.70 -22.29 4.74
CA LYS A 152 24.99 -21.98 4.11
C LYS A 152 26.08 -21.70 5.13
N SER A 153 25.70 -21.07 6.24
CA SER A 153 26.58 -20.72 7.36
C SER A 153 25.77 -20.67 8.67
N GLU A 154 26.43 -20.41 9.79
CA GLU A 154 25.73 -20.14 11.07
C GLU A 154 24.93 -18.83 11.07
N SER A 155 25.08 -18.00 10.03
CA SER A 155 24.42 -16.70 9.90
C SER A 155 23.50 -16.58 8.67
N GLU A 156 23.42 -17.59 7.81
CA GLU A 156 22.62 -17.55 6.58
C GLU A 156 21.81 -18.84 6.39
N PHE A 157 20.49 -18.72 6.59
CA PHE A 157 19.53 -19.83 6.56
C PHE A 157 18.56 -19.67 5.39
N HIS A 158 18.43 -20.72 4.58
CA HIS A 158 17.53 -20.78 3.43
C HIS A 158 16.42 -21.80 3.68
N LEU A 159 15.20 -21.29 3.82
CA LEU A 159 13.99 -22.07 3.92
C LEU A 159 13.14 -21.88 2.68
N VAL A 160 12.22 -22.81 2.44
CA VAL A 160 11.26 -22.73 1.35
C VAL A 160 9.86 -22.95 1.91
N LEU A 161 8.98 -21.99 1.63
CA LEU A 161 7.55 -22.10 1.84
C LEU A 161 6.89 -22.53 0.53
N SER A 162 6.46 -23.78 0.47
CA SER A 162 5.68 -24.30 -0.66
C SER A 162 4.19 -24.16 -0.37
N SER A 163 3.45 -23.48 -1.24
CA SER A 163 2.01 -23.24 -1.06
C SER A 163 1.33 -22.80 -2.36
N LEU A 164 0.02 -23.01 -2.47
CA LEU A 164 -0.84 -22.36 -3.47
C LEU A 164 -0.78 -20.83 -3.33
N TYR A 165 -0.69 -20.32 -2.10
CA TYR A 165 -0.71 -18.89 -1.81
C TYR A 165 0.62 -18.19 -2.10
N ALA A 166 1.69 -18.97 -2.35
CA ALA A 166 2.97 -18.47 -2.85
C ALA A 166 2.95 -18.20 -4.36
N CYS A 167 1.84 -18.51 -5.05
CA CYS A 167 1.67 -18.21 -6.47
C CYS A 167 1.32 -16.73 -6.71
N LYS A 168 1.74 -16.21 -7.87
CA LYS A 168 1.40 -14.85 -8.29
C LYS A 168 -0.09 -14.76 -8.63
N VAL A 169 -0.79 -13.79 -8.07
CA VAL A 169 -2.24 -13.59 -8.27
C VAL A 169 -2.55 -12.16 -8.74
N MET A 170 -3.73 -11.97 -9.32
CA MET A 170 -4.26 -10.63 -9.59
C MET A 170 -4.79 -10.02 -8.29
N MET A 171 -4.27 -8.86 -7.91
CA MET A 171 -4.62 -8.17 -6.68
C MET A 171 -5.69 -7.12 -6.94
N HIS A 172 -6.83 -7.25 -6.26
CA HIS A 172 -7.76 -6.15 -6.10
C HIS A 172 -7.28 -5.28 -4.94
N THR A 173 -6.52 -4.24 -5.26
CA THR A 173 -6.31 -3.17 -4.28
C THR A 173 -7.54 -2.30 -4.25
N ASN A 174 -7.99 -1.95 -3.04
CA ASN A 174 -8.89 -0.82 -2.84
C ASN A 174 -8.11 0.47 -3.12
N SER A 175 -7.76 0.69 -4.39
CA SER A 175 -7.36 2.01 -4.86
C SER A 175 -8.54 2.96 -4.65
N LEU A 176 -8.26 4.21 -4.27
CA LEU A 176 -9.27 5.25 -4.18
C LEU A 176 -10.19 5.20 -5.40
N SER A 177 -11.50 5.23 -5.17
CA SER A 177 -12.48 5.26 -6.26
C SER A 177 -12.11 6.37 -7.25
N VAL A 178 -12.39 6.13 -8.53
CA VAL A 178 -12.20 7.15 -9.59
C VAL A 178 -12.92 8.44 -9.17
N GLY A 179 -14.10 8.33 -8.55
CA GLY A 179 -14.83 9.47 -8.01
C GLY A 179 -14.05 10.23 -6.94
N SER A 180 -13.51 9.54 -5.93
CA SER A 180 -12.71 10.17 -4.88
C SER A 180 -11.46 10.85 -5.44
N THR A 181 -10.81 10.21 -6.42
CA THR A 181 -9.64 10.77 -7.09
C THR A 181 -9.99 12.05 -7.86
N LEU A 182 -11.10 12.03 -8.63
CA LEU A 182 -11.59 13.21 -9.34
C LEU A 182 -12.01 14.33 -8.39
N LEU A 183 -12.66 14.00 -7.27
CA LEU A 183 -13.05 14.99 -6.25
C LEU A 183 -11.84 15.66 -5.61
N ILE A 184 -10.77 14.92 -5.32
CA ILE A 184 -9.51 15.49 -4.83
C ILE A 184 -8.94 16.47 -5.87
N TYR A 185 -8.86 16.06 -7.14
CA TYR A 185 -8.37 16.95 -8.20
C TYR A 185 -9.23 18.20 -8.38
N PHE A 186 -10.55 18.03 -8.43
CA PHE A 186 -11.49 19.13 -8.52
C PHE A 186 -11.31 20.09 -7.34
N SER A 187 -11.22 19.58 -6.11
CA SER A 187 -11.06 20.40 -4.91
C SER A 187 -9.77 21.21 -4.92
N VAL A 188 -8.65 20.62 -5.38
CA VAL A 188 -7.38 21.35 -5.46
C VAL A 188 -7.41 22.42 -6.56
N VAL A 189 -7.91 22.09 -7.76
CA VAL A 189 -8.05 23.07 -8.87
C VAL A 189 -8.98 24.21 -8.47
N PHE A 190 -10.11 23.88 -7.84
CA PHE A 190 -11.06 24.84 -7.32
C PHE A 190 -10.41 25.75 -6.27
N GLY A 191 -9.70 25.19 -5.30
CA GLY A 191 -8.96 25.96 -4.30
C GLY A 191 -7.94 26.93 -4.92
N VAL A 192 -7.12 26.45 -5.87
CA VAL A 192 -6.16 27.29 -6.58
C VAL A 192 -6.86 28.40 -7.36
N TYR A 193 -7.97 28.10 -8.02
CA TYR A 193 -8.77 29.08 -8.76
C TYR A 193 -9.33 30.18 -7.85
N PHE A 194 -9.95 29.82 -6.71
CA PHE A 194 -10.52 30.82 -5.79
C PHE A 194 -9.44 31.63 -5.08
N ILE A 195 -8.43 30.98 -4.51
CA ILE A 195 -7.38 31.66 -3.75
C ILE A 195 -6.51 32.50 -4.69
N GLY A 196 -6.02 31.91 -5.78
CA GLY A 196 -5.20 32.62 -6.76
C GLY A 196 -5.98 33.74 -7.46
N GLY A 197 -7.22 33.47 -7.85
CA GLY A 197 -8.10 34.47 -8.45
C GLY A 197 -8.43 35.62 -7.49
N ALA A 198 -8.75 35.34 -6.23
CA ALA A 198 -9.01 36.39 -5.24
C ALA A 198 -7.77 37.23 -4.94
N LEU A 199 -6.60 36.61 -4.83
CA LEU A 199 -5.33 37.32 -4.63
C LEU A 199 -5.01 38.22 -5.83
N THR A 200 -5.19 37.73 -7.06
CA THR A 200 -4.94 38.53 -8.27
C THR A 200 -5.92 39.70 -8.38
N LEU A 201 -7.21 39.49 -8.13
CA LEU A 201 -8.21 40.57 -8.14
C LEU A 201 -7.95 41.61 -7.04
N LYS A 202 -7.58 41.18 -5.84
CA LYS A 202 -7.26 42.08 -4.73
C LYS A 202 -5.97 42.88 -4.99
N LEU A 203 -4.89 42.21 -5.40
CA LEU A 203 -3.57 42.83 -5.50
C LEU A 203 -3.38 43.63 -6.78
N LEU A 204 -3.97 43.20 -7.91
CA LEU A 204 -3.80 43.87 -9.20
C LEU A 204 -4.92 44.85 -9.53
N ARG A 205 -6.15 44.57 -9.07
CA ARG A 205 -7.33 45.41 -9.39
C ARG A 205 -7.89 46.16 -8.18
N GLY A 206 -7.35 45.94 -6.98
CA GLY A 206 -7.84 46.61 -5.78
C GLY A 206 -9.26 46.21 -5.37
N ALA A 207 -9.77 45.08 -5.87
CA ALA A 207 -11.12 44.62 -5.57
C ALA A 207 -11.28 44.35 -4.06
N THR A 208 -12.44 44.72 -3.51
CA THR A 208 -12.76 44.53 -2.08
C THR A 208 -14.12 43.86 -1.92
N GLY A 209 -14.28 43.07 -0.85
CA GLY A 209 -15.53 42.38 -0.57
C GLY A 209 -15.91 41.33 -1.63
N TRP A 210 -17.17 41.35 -2.07
CA TRP A 210 -17.75 40.34 -2.97
C TRP A 210 -17.15 40.30 -4.38
N GLU A 211 -16.51 41.39 -4.81
CA GLU A 211 -15.82 41.47 -6.10
C GLU A 211 -14.52 40.65 -6.15
N MET A 212 -14.05 40.16 -5.00
CA MET A 212 -12.87 39.29 -4.92
C MET A 212 -13.16 37.86 -5.38
N MET A 213 -14.42 37.46 -5.55
CA MET A 213 -14.77 36.14 -6.05
C MET A 213 -14.58 36.08 -7.57
N PRO A 214 -13.66 35.23 -8.09
CA PRO A 214 -13.46 35.11 -9.53
C PRO A 214 -14.75 34.64 -10.22
N ASN A 215 -15.14 35.31 -11.30
CA ASN A 215 -16.37 35.03 -12.07
C ASN A 215 -17.63 34.89 -11.19
N HIS A 216 -17.82 35.79 -10.21
CA HIS A 216 -18.89 35.67 -9.21
C HIS A 216 -20.30 35.44 -9.80
N GLU A 217 -20.62 36.05 -10.94
CA GLU A 217 -21.94 35.93 -11.58
C GLU A 217 -22.21 34.49 -12.05
N PHE A 218 -21.20 33.83 -12.62
CA PHE A 218 -21.30 32.42 -13.00
C PHE A 218 -21.60 31.54 -11.78
N TRP A 219 -20.83 31.69 -10.70
CA TRP A 219 -20.98 30.88 -9.50
C TRP A 219 -22.28 31.14 -8.75
N ARG A 220 -22.78 32.38 -8.79
CA ARG A 220 -24.09 32.73 -8.24
C ARG A 220 -25.22 32.03 -8.99
N ASN A 221 -25.12 31.93 -10.31
CA ASN A 221 -26.17 31.33 -11.14
C ASN A 221 -26.09 29.80 -11.17
N LEU A 222 -24.90 29.22 -10.98
CA LEU A 222 -24.64 27.78 -11.08
C LEU A 222 -25.64 26.88 -10.30
N PRO A 223 -26.04 27.16 -9.04
CA PRO A 223 -26.99 26.31 -8.33
C PRO A 223 -28.36 26.19 -9.01
N SER A 224 -28.84 27.28 -9.63
CA SER A 224 -30.09 27.27 -10.41
C SER A 224 -29.94 26.36 -11.62
N LEU A 225 -28.87 26.54 -12.39
CA LEU A 225 -28.59 25.73 -13.59
C LEU A 225 -28.45 24.23 -13.26
N VAL A 226 -27.82 23.90 -12.13
CA VAL A 226 -27.69 22.51 -11.67
C VAL A 226 -29.06 21.92 -11.32
N LYS A 227 -29.90 22.67 -10.59
CA LYS A 227 -31.27 22.25 -10.27
C LYS A 227 -32.06 21.93 -11.53
N ASP A 228 -31.99 22.80 -12.52
CA ASP A 228 -32.72 22.63 -13.79
C ASP A 228 -32.22 21.39 -14.56
N GLY A 229 -30.90 21.15 -14.59
CA GLY A 229 -30.30 19.97 -15.23
C GLY A 229 -30.67 18.65 -14.54
N VAL A 230 -30.77 18.65 -13.20
CA VAL A 230 -31.20 17.48 -12.42
C VAL A 230 -32.65 17.13 -12.72
N VAL A 231 -33.56 18.11 -12.69
CA VAL A 231 -34.98 17.93 -13.02
C VAL A 231 -35.14 17.39 -14.45
N PHE A 232 -34.42 17.95 -15.42
CA PHE A 232 -34.44 17.48 -16.80
C PHE A 232 -34.02 16.01 -16.95
N THR A 233 -32.99 15.60 -16.21
CA THR A 233 -32.46 14.23 -16.27
C THR A 233 -33.42 13.22 -15.65
N PHE A 234 -34.00 13.53 -14.48
CA PHE A 234 -34.97 12.65 -13.81
C PHE A 234 -36.32 12.60 -14.53
N ASN A 235 -36.63 13.57 -15.38
CA ASN A 235 -37.79 13.55 -16.26
C ASN A 235 -37.55 12.79 -17.59
N CYS A 236 -36.53 11.92 -17.68
CA CYS A 236 -36.18 11.15 -18.87
C CYS A 236 -36.04 12.02 -20.14
N CYS A 237 -35.40 13.18 -20.02
CA CYS A 237 -35.22 14.14 -21.10
C CYS A 237 -36.53 14.68 -21.71
N ARG A 238 -37.66 14.54 -21.02
CA ARG A 238 -38.89 15.23 -21.42
C ARG A 238 -38.76 16.69 -21.02
N LEU A 239 -38.79 17.55 -22.04
CA LEU A 239 -39.02 18.98 -21.84
C LEU A 239 -40.46 19.14 -21.37
N ASP A 240 -40.68 19.11 -20.06
CA ASP A 240 -41.88 19.76 -19.53
C ASP A 240 -41.72 21.24 -19.85
N SER A 241 -42.65 21.74 -20.66
CA SER A 241 -42.73 23.15 -21.02
C SER A 241 -42.78 23.96 -19.74
N TYR A 242 -41.68 24.65 -19.42
CA TYR A 242 -41.68 25.72 -18.44
C TYR A 242 -42.59 26.85 -18.97
N GLU A 243 -43.90 26.70 -18.80
CA GLU A 243 -44.81 27.83 -18.85
C GLU A 243 -44.60 28.65 -17.59
N ARG A 244 -44.01 29.84 -17.81
CA ARG A 244 -44.21 31.10 -17.09
C ARG A 244 -44.86 30.99 -15.71
N ILE A 245 -44.06 31.25 -14.67
CA ILE A 245 -44.46 32.13 -13.55
C ILE A 245 -43.24 32.99 -13.18
#